data_AF-A0A5B9AJ50-F1
#
_entry.id   AF-A0A5B9AJ50-F1
#
_cell.length_a   1.000
_cell.length_b   1.000
_cell.length_c   1.000
_cell.angle_alpha   90.00
_cell.angle_beta   90.00
_cell.angle_gamma   90.00
#
_symmetry.space_group_name_H-M   'P 1'
#
loop_
_entity.id
_entity.type
_entity.pdbx_description
1 polymer ?
#
loop_
_entity_poly.entity_id
_entity_poly.type
_entity_poly.pdbx_seq_one_letter_code
_entity_poly.pdbx_strand_id
1 'polypeptide(L)'
;MISRIRSASLDPDIEKFLLCAAERHTVFNFSRIADYYAHAPAETQCLFEESALVIIDYQQAIENGFVRMTQRMVEIMHSGEEEYA
;
A
#
# COMPACT_ATOMS: atom_id res chain seq x y z
N MET A 1 -0.26 -17.18 3.37
CA MET A 1 -1.64 -17.04 3.88
C MET A 1 -2.68 -17.34 2.80
N ILE A 2 -2.64 -16.67 1.65
CA ILE A 2 -3.55 -16.91 0.51
C ILE A 2 -3.65 -18.39 0.11
N SER A 3 -2.51 -19.10 0.06
CA SER A 3 -2.47 -20.53 -0.26
C SER A 3 -3.32 -21.38 0.69
N ARG A 4 -3.33 -21.06 2.00
CA ARG A 4 -4.12 -21.77 3.01
C ARG A 4 -5.61 -21.51 2.86
N ILE A 5 -6.00 -20.30 2.46
CA ILE A 5 -7.41 -19.93 2.23
C ILE A 5 -7.95 -20.74 1.03
N ARG A 6 -7.20 -20.75 -0.10
CA ARG A 6 -7.59 -21.51 -1.30
C ARG A 6 -7.66 -23.02 -1.10
N SER A 7 -6.90 -23.57 -0.15
CA SER A 7 -6.91 -25.00 0.15
C SER A 7 -7.95 -25.41 1.21
N ALA A 8 -8.68 -24.46 1.80
CA ALA A 8 -9.56 -24.73 2.93
C ALA A 8 -10.96 -25.23 2.52
N SER A 9 -11.24 -25.36 1.21
CA SER A 9 -12.53 -25.83 0.66
C SER A 9 -13.73 -25.12 1.30
N LEU A 10 -13.64 -23.79 1.35
CA LEU A 10 -14.67 -22.94 1.96
C LEU A 10 -15.82 -22.71 0.99
N ASP A 11 -16.92 -22.21 1.53
CA ASP A 11 -17.97 -21.61 0.70
C ASP A 11 -17.38 -20.46 -0.14
N PRO A 12 -17.79 -20.30 -1.42
CA PRO A 12 -17.21 -19.29 -2.32
C PRO A 12 -17.26 -17.86 -1.78
N ASP A 13 -18.34 -17.47 -1.09
CA ASP A 13 -18.48 -16.11 -0.58
C ASP A 13 -17.54 -15.86 0.61
N ILE A 14 -17.37 -16.88 1.47
CA ILE A 14 -16.43 -16.83 2.58
C ILE A 14 -14.99 -16.82 2.08
N GLU A 15 -14.66 -17.65 1.08
CA GLU A 15 -13.33 -17.66 0.47
C GLU A 15 -12.98 -16.27 -0.10
N LYS A 16 -13.90 -15.67 -0.86
CA LYS A 16 -13.72 -14.34 -1.44
C LYS A 16 -13.48 -13.30 -0.36
N PHE A 17 -14.30 -13.28 0.70
CA PHE A 17 -14.13 -12.34 1.80
C PHE A 17 -12.75 -12.48 2.46
N LEU A 18 -12.30 -13.71 2.73
CA LEU A 18 -11.00 -13.95 3.36
C LEU A 18 -9.83 -13.60 2.44
N LEU A 19 -9.96 -13.79 1.13
CA LEU A 19 -8.96 -13.35 0.15
C LEU A 19 -8.84 -11.82 0.12
N CYS A 20 -9.96 -11.09 0.09
CA CYS A 20 -9.93 -9.62 0.20
C CYS A 20 -9.30 -9.16 1.53
N ALA A 21 -9.63 -9.84 2.63
CA ALA A 21 -9.00 -9.57 3.92
C ALA A 21 -7.49 -9.83 3.90
N ALA A 22 -7.05 -10.84 3.14
CA ALA A 22 -5.66 -11.23 3.04
C ALA A 22 -4.78 -10.19 2.34
N GLU A 23 -5.34 -9.38 1.45
CA GLU A 23 -4.62 -8.33 0.71
C GLU A 23 -3.95 -7.31 1.65
N ARG A 24 -4.50 -7.08 2.86
CA ARG A 24 -3.90 -6.20 3.88
C ARG A 24 -2.51 -6.64 4.35
N HIS A 25 -2.14 -7.89 4.12
CA HIS A 25 -0.84 -8.44 4.50
C HIS A 25 0.15 -8.44 3.33
N THR A 26 -0.19 -7.79 2.22
CA THR A 26 0.71 -7.63 1.08
C THR A 26 1.85 -6.70 1.45
N VAL A 27 3.08 -7.17 1.28
CA VAL A 27 4.29 -6.37 1.46
C VAL A 27 4.76 -5.88 0.10
N PHE A 28 4.76 -4.56 -0.09
CA PHE A 28 5.19 -3.94 -1.34
C PHE A 28 6.71 -3.76 -1.38
N ASN A 29 7.31 -4.06 -2.53
CA ASN A 29 8.70 -3.70 -2.79
C ASN A 29 8.71 -2.40 -3.60
N PHE A 30 8.76 -1.26 -2.90
CA PHE A 30 8.69 0.06 -3.52
C PHE A 30 9.82 0.35 -4.50
N SER A 31 11.01 -0.24 -4.31
CA SER A 31 12.12 -0.09 -5.25
C SER A 31 11.79 -0.72 -6.61
N ARG A 32 11.25 -1.95 -6.63
CA ARG A 32 10.82 -2.61 -7.88
C ARG A 32 9.61 -1.94 -8.52
N ILE A 33 8.70 -1.43 -7.70
CA ILE A 33 7.54 -0.67 -8.15
C ILE A 33 8.01 0.59 -8.89
N ALA A 34 8.94 1.35 -8.31
CA ALA A 34 9.50 2.56 -8.92
C ALA A 34 10.24 2.27 -10.25
N ASP A 35 11.00 1.17 -10.29
CA ASP A 35 11.71 0.74 -11.50
C ASP A 35 10.74 0.39 -12.65
N TYR A 36 9.67 -0.36 -12.34
CA TYR A 36 8.62 -0.65 -13.31
C TYR A 36 7.87 0.61 -13.74
N TYR A 37 7.49 1.44 -12.77
CA TYR A 37 6.77 2.70 -12.99
C TYR A 37 7.48 3.60 -14.01
N ALA A 38 8.80 3.73 -13.92
CA ALA A 38 9.61 4.57 -14.81
C ALA A 38 9.49 4.21 -16.30
N HIS A 39 9.08 2.97 -16.60
CA HIS A 39 8.97 2.44 -17.97
C HIS A 39 7.51 2.12 -18.37
N ALA A 40 6.55 2.33 -17.47
CA ALA A 40 5.15 2.02 -17.70
C ALA A 40 4.46 3.06 -18.61
N PRO A 41 3.43 2.68 -19.38
CA PRO A 41 2.62 3.65 -20.12
C PRO A 41 1.86 4.58 -19.17
N ALA A 42 1.53 5.79 -19.64
CA ALA A 42 0.93 6.85 -18.82
C ALA A 42 -0.35 6.43 -18.06
N GLU A 43 -1.23 5.65 -18.70
CA GLU A 43 -2.44 5.14 -18.05
C GLU A 43 -2.11 4.25 -16.85
N THR A 44 -1.07 3.42 -16.95
CA THR A 44 -0.62 2.58 -15.83
C THR A 44 0.08 3.40 -14.76
N GLN A 45 0.87 4.41 -15.14
CA GLN A 45 1.50 5.33 -14.18
C GLN A 45 0.45 6.05 -13.32
N CYS A 46 -0.64 6.51 -13.93
CA CYS A 46 -1.76 7.15 -13.22
C CYS A 46 -2.33 6.25 -12.12
N LEU A 47 -2.51 4.96 -12.39
CA LEU A 47 -3.02 4.01 -11.38
C LEU A 47 -2.04 3.81 -10.22
N PHE A 48 -0.72 3.89 -10.46
CA PHE A 48 0.30 3.80 -9.41
C PHE A 48 0.26 5.03 -8.51
N GLU A 49 0.10 6.22 -9.10
CA GLU A 49 -0.03 7.48 -8.37
C GLU A 49 -1.33 7.53 -7.54
N GLU A 50 -2.47 7.17 -8.14
CA GLU A 50 -3.77 7.09 -7.45
C GLU A 50 -3.77 6.07 -6.30
N SER A 51 -3.00 4.99 -6.44
CA SER A 51 -2.82 3.97 -5.40
C SER A 51 -1.75 4.35 -4.36
N ALA A 52 -1.12 5.53 -4.46
CA ALA A 52 0.03 5.95 -3.66
C ALA A 52 1.21 4.95 -3.64
N LEU A 53 1.36 4.17 -4.72
CA LEU A 53 2.49 3.27 -4.88
C LEU A 53 3.76 4.04 -5.31
N VAL A 54 3.57 5.18 -5.97
CA VAL A 54 4.61 6.16 -6.33
C VAL A 54 4.04 7.56 -6.12
N ILE A 55 4.83 8.48 -5.55
CA ILE A 55 4.47 9.88 -5.38
C ILE A 55 5.55 10.73 -6.05
N ILE A 56 5.18 11.54 -7.05
CA ILE A 56 6.11 12.43 -7.75
C ILE A 56 5.92 13.89 -7.31
N ASP A 57 4.66 14.32 -7.20
CA ASP A 57 4.32 15.68 -6.80
C ASP A 57 3.73 15.70 -5.38
N TYR A 58 4.35 16.52 -4.53
CA TYR A 58 3.89 16.74 -3.16
C TYR A 58 2.47 17.34 -3.12
N GLN A 59 2.11 18.17 -4.11
CA GLN A 59 0.78 18.77 -4.19
C GLN A 59 -0.29 17.72 -4.51
N GLN A 60 -0.03 16.84 -5.48
CA GLN A 60 -0.92 15.72 -5.82
C GLN A 60 -1.11 14.77 -4.63
N ALA A 61 -0.05 14.56 -3.83
CA ALA A 61 -0.13 13.78 -2.59
C ALA A 61 -1.03 14.42 -1.52
N ILE A 62 -1.11 15.76 -1.46
CA ILE A 62 -2.01 16.47 -0.56
C ILE A 62 -3.45 16.32 -1.03
N GLU A 63 -3.71 16.53 -2.32
CA GLU A 63 -5.05 16.42 -2.92
C GLU A 63 -5.66 15.03 -2.71
N ASN A 64 -4.84 13.99 -2.89
CA ASN A 64 -5.24 12.60 -2.64
C ASN A 64 -5.23 12.20 -1.14
N GLY A 65 -4.93 13.15 -0.23
CA GLY A 65 -5.00 12.95 1.22
C GLY A 65 -3.84 12.16 1.85
N PHE A 66 -2.78 11.86 1.10
CA PHE A 66 -1.66 11.03 1.54
C PHE A 66 -0.66 11.76 2.46
N VAL A 67 -0.55 13.09 2.37
CA VAL A 67 0.42 13.85 3.21
C VAL A 67 0.06 13.84 4.69
N ARG A 68 -1.22 13.98 5.05
CA ARG A 68 -1.65 13.90 6.46
C ARG A 68 -1.44 12.52 7.07
N MET A 69 -1.55 11.46 6.25
CA MET A 69 -1.25 10.10 6.65
C MET A 69 0.26 9.95 6.91
N THR A 70 1.08 10.44 5.98
CA THR A 70 2.55 10.34 6.06
C THR A 70 3.10 11.13 7.24
N GLN A 71 2.63 12.37 7.47
CA GLN A 71 3.01 13.18 8.64
C GLN A 71 2.67 12.48 9.95
N ARG A 72 1.46 11.92 10.07
CA ARG A 72 1.07 11.16 11.27
C ARG A 72 1.93 9.91 11.46
N MET A 73 2.27 9.19 10.39
CA MET A 73 3.16 8.01 10.48
C MET A 73 4.56 8.41 10.92
N VAL A 74 5.12 9.49 10.36
CA VAL A 74 6.40 10.06 10.77
C VAL A 74 6.35 10.49 12.24
N GLU A 75 5.33 11.21 12.68
CA GLU A 75 5.14 11.60 14.08
C GLU A 75 5.09 10.39 15.01
N ILE A 76 4.32 9.34 14.66
CA ILE A 76 4.25 8.09 15.45
C ILE A 76 5.63 7.43 15.53
N MET A 77 6.37 7.36 14.43
CA MET A 77 7.71 6.77 14.39
C MET A 77 8.73 7.55 15.23
N HIS A 78 8.64 8.88 15.29
CA HIS A 78 9.54 9.71 16.11
C HIS A 78 9.10 9.76 17.58
N SER A 79 7.80 9.67 17.89
CA SER A 79 7.29 9.63 19.26
C SER A 79 7.63 8.36 20.04
N GLY A 80 8.01 7.28 19.34
CA GLY A 80 8.48 6.04 19.97
C GLY A 80 9.94 6.08 20.43
N GLU A 81 10.71 7.10 20.03
CA GLU A 81 12.13 7.25 20.40
C GLU A 81 12.31 8.05 21.70
N GLU A 82 11.32 8.85 22.12
CA GLU A 82 11.42 9.70 23.32
C GLU A 82 11.10 8.97 24.64
N GLU A 83 10.55 7.75 24.63
CA GLU A 83 10.22 6.98 25.85
C GLU A 83 11.42 6.19 26.43
N TYR A 84 12.59 6.24 25.78
CA TYR A 84 13.83 5.57 26.24
C TYR A 84 15.07 6.48 26.30
N ALA A 85 14.89 7.81 26.29
CA ALA A 85 15.98 8.78 26.44
C ALA A 85 16.10 9.33 27.88
#